data_AF-A0A1F5LX81-F1
#
_entry.id   AF-A0A1F5LX81-F1
#
_cell.length_a   1.000
_cell.length_b   1.000
_cell.length_c   1.000
_cell.angle_alpha   90.00
_cell.angle_beta   90.00
_cell.angle_gamma   90.00
#
_symmetry.space_group_name_H-M   'P 1'
#
loop_
_entity.id
_entity.type
_entity.pdbx_description
1 polymer ?
#
loop_
_entity_poly.entity_id
_entity_poly.type
_entity_poly.pdbx_seq_one_letter_code
_entity_poly.pdbx_strand_id
1 'polypeptide(L)'
;MANSIFFLLVLHFLRLVAAQNETKHVSGDLFNSLEELSRLVDISYCVGTSGVQQPFQCLSRCVEFPDLELVATWNTGVLLSDSCGYVAISHPPSPKRIVIAFRGTYSITNTIIDLSAYPQAYVPYTGDDNKIADTQSLRPSGSRCENCTVHAGFMASWLDTRSIILPHISEAMQKYPDYEVTLVGHSLGGAVAALAGLEMRLKGWDPQVTTFGEPMLGNGDFAQFFDEQFDLQPTRSNKSLSQDKNRFRRITHVDDPVPLLPLQEWGYEPHAGEIFISKSYLPPSLGDVHPCVGHYDPRCIAGSEAPALLRGMYHDINIPVDLSTSSMNHCPMPLGNHASESGEQVLLGQWKGQDTTSCKMGHSEDRLSLIRWDWSLIPAKYRLWELFYAHRDYFWRIGLCVPGGDPSG
;
A
#
# COMPACT_ATOMS: atom_id res chain seq x y z
N MET A 1 -58.40 12.19 0.08
CA MET A 1 -57.63 11.05 0.64
C MET A 1 -56.38 10.72 -0.17
N ALA A 2 -56.38 10.79 -1.52
CA ALA A 2 -55.20 10.50 -2.34
C ALA A 2 -53.99 11.44 -2.12
N ASN A 3 -54.22 12.75 -1.92
CA ASN A 3 -53.13 13.72 -1.71
C ASN A 3 -52.35 13.54 -0.41
N SER A 4 -53.00 13.07 0.67
CA SER A 4 -52.30 12.82 1.95
C SER A 4 -51.43 11.56 1.90
N ILE A 5 -51.83 10.54 1.13
CA ILE A 5 -51.07 9.30 0.96
C ILE A 5 -49.81 9.57 0.11
N PHE A 6 -49.93 10.37 -0.95
CA PHE A 6 -48.79 10.81 -1.75
C PHE A 6 -47.77 11.62 -0.93
N PHE A 7 -48.24 12.55 -0.09
CA PHE A 7 -47.36 13.35 0.76
C PHE A 7 -46.65 12.51 1.83
N LEU A 8 -47.34 11.52 2.41
CA LEU A 8 -46.75 10.56 3.35
C LEU A 8 -45.72 9.64 2.66
N LEU A 9 -45.99 9.18 1.43
CA LEU A 9 -45.03 8.40 0.66
C LEU A 9 -43.79 9.21 0.28
N VAL A 10 -43.95 10.47 -0.13
CA VAL A 10 -42.82 11.38 -0.42
C VAL A 10 -42.01 11.68 0.84
N LEU A 11 -42.65 11.91 1.99
CA LEU A 11 -41.94 12.08 3.27
C LEU A 11 -41.26 10.79 3.72
N HIS A 12 -41.85 9.63 3.45
CA HIS A 12 -41.23 8.34 3.77
C HIS A 12 -40.05 8.05 2.85
N PHE A 13 -40.14 8.42 1.57
CA PHE A 13 -39.05 8.35 0.59
C PHE A 13 -37.93 9.35 0.93
N LEU A 14 -38.27 10.58 1.31
CA LEU A 14 -37.31 11.58 1.79
C LEU A 14 -36.63 11.14 3.09
N ARG A 15 -37.36 10.47 4.01
CA ARG A 15 -36.77 9.87 5.21
C ARG A 15 -35.90 8.64 4.90
N LEU A 16 -36.24 7.84 3.89
CA LEU A 16 -35.42 6.72 3.42
C LEU A 16 -34.14 7.21 2.72
N VAL A 17 -34.23 8.29 1.94
CA VAL A 17 -33.09 8.95 1.28
C VAL A 17 -32.21 9.68 2.31
N ALA A 18 -32.82 10.33 3.32
CA ALA A 18 -32.06 10.97 4.41
C ALA A 18 -31.43 9.96 5.39
N ALA A 19 -31.99 8.76 5.54
CA ALA A 19 -31.45 7.71 6.40
C ALA A 19 -30.23 6.97 5.78
N GLN A 20 -29.81 7.32 4.56
CA GLN A 20 -28.73 6.64 3.84
C GLN A 20 -27.38 7.38 3.82
N ASN A 21 -27.21 8.52 4.50
CA ASN A 21 -26.02 9.35 4.23
C ASN A 21 -25.33 10.04 5.43
N GLU A 22 -25.40 9.49 6.64
CA GLU A 22 -24.41 9.86 7.67
C GLU A 22 -23.26 8.85 7.67
N THR A 23 -22.19 9.18 6.94
CA THR A 23 -20.88 8.55 7.14
C THR A 23 -20.43 8.85 8.56
N LYS A 24 -20.50 7.86 9.45
CA LYS A 24 -20.07 8.01 10.83
C LYS A 24 -18.54 8.03 10.88
N HIS A 25 -17.95 9.13 11.34
CA HIS A 25 -16.50 9.24 11.50
C HIS A 25 -15.93 8.23 12.52
N VAL A 26 -14.63 8.00 12.44
CA VAL A 26 -13.89 7.17 13.41
C VAL A 26 -13.90 7.80 14.81
N SER A 27 -13.58 7.00 15.83
CA SER A 27 -13.39 7.53 17.19
C SER A 27 -12.14 8.43 17.27
N GLY A 28 -12.09 9.32 18.26
CA GLY A 28 -10.89 10.14 18.51
C GLY A 28 -9.65 9.30 18.84
N ASP A 29 -9.81 8.22 19.60
CA ASP A 29 -8.71 7.32 19.95
C ASP A 29 -8.15 6.59 18.73
N LEU A 30 -9.03 6.12 17.83
CA LEU A 30 -8.61 5.52 16.57
C LEU A 30 -7.93 6.56 15.68
N PHE A 31 -8.48 7.76 15.52
CA PHE A 31 -7.84 8.83 14.76
C PHE A 31 -6.43 9.13 15.26
N ASN A 32 -6.25 9.33 16.57
CA ASN A 32 -4.95 9.60 17.18
C ASN A 32 -3.97 8.42 16.99
N SER A 33 -4.46 7.19 17.10
CA SER A 33 -3.67 5.99 16.85
C SER A 33 -3.20 5.90 15.39
N LEU A 34 -4.06 6.20 14.42
CA LEU A 34 -3.70 6.23 13.00
C LEU A 34 -2.68 7.34 12.70
N GLU A 35 -2.86 8.52 13.29
CA GLU A 35 -1.92 9.62 13.18
C GLU A 35 -0.54 9.24 13.74
N GLU A 36 -0.48 8.64 14.93
CA GLU A 36 0.76 8.15 15.54
C GLU A 36 1.46 7.11 14.65
N LEU A 37 0.71 6.12 14.15
CA LEU A 37 1.24 5.06 13.30
C LEU A 37 1.76 5.58 11.97
N SER A 38 1.16 6.64 11.41
CA SER A 38 1.67 7.29 10.20
C SER A 38 3.07 7.89 10.40
N ARG A 39 3.38 8.38 11.60
CA ARG A 39 4.72 8.88 11.95
C ARG A 39 5.72 7.76 12.18
N LEU A 40 5.29 6.68 12.83
CA LEU A 40 6.13 5.50 13.03
C LEU A 40 6.52 4.86 11.69
N VAL A 41 5.57 4.70 10.77
CA VAL A 41 5.90 4.14 9.45
C VAL A 41 6.77 5.07 8.62
N ASP A 42 6.65 6.40 8.77
CA ASP A 42 7.57 7.34 8.10
C ASP A 42 9.03 7.16 8.55
N ILE A 43 9.28 6.86 9.82
CA ILE A 43 10.65 6.57 10.32
C ILE A 43 11.29 5.39 9.59
N SER A 44 10.50 4.43 9.09
CA SER A 44 11.03 3.30 8.34
C SER A 44 11.78 3.73 7.06
N TYR A 45 11.49 4.92 6.52
CA TYR A 45 12.18 5.51 5.37
C TYR A 45 13.62 5.97 5.66
N CYS A 46 14.00 6.03 6.94
CA CYS A 46 15.40 6.21 7.32
C CYS A 46 16.22 4.91 7.17
N VAL A 47 15.57 3.74 7.14
CA VAL A 47 16.26 2.46 6.99
C VAL A 47 16.75 2.27 5.56
N GLY A 48 18.07 2.04 5.43
CA GLY A 48 18.77 1.97 4.14
C GLY A 48 19.28 3.32 3.61
N THR A 49 19.04 4.43 4.33
CA THR A 49 19.60 5.76 4.03
C THR A 49 20.44 6.28 5.19
N SER A 50 19.89 7.15 6.04
CA SER A 50 20.60 7.69 7.22
C SER A 50 20.66 6.70 8.38
N GLY A 51 19.79 5.69 8.38
CA GLY A 51 19.67 4.67 9.41
C GLY A 51 18.78 5.07 10.59
N VAL A 52 18.46 4.06 11.40
CA VAL A 52 17.85 4.17 12.74
C VAL A 52 18.81 3.45 13.70
N GLN A 53 19.13 4.06 14.82
CA GLN A 53 20.16 3.60 15.76
C GLN A 53 19.58 3.40 17.17
N GLN A 54 20.23 2.59 17.99
CA GLN A 54 19.88 2.46 19.40
C GLN A 54 20.17 3.76 20.19
N PRO A 55 19.39 4.11 21.23
CA PRO A 55 18.20 3.41 21.72
C PRO A 55 17.01 3.53 20.75
N PHE A 56 16.67 4.70 20.20
CA PHE A 56 15.81 4.84 19.02
C PHE A 56 16.04 6.25 18.44
N GLN A 57 17.08 6.37 17.64
CA GLN A 57 17.60 7.64 17.11
C GLN A 57 17.64 7.60 15.59
N CYS A 58 17.17 8.66 14.94
CA CYS A 58 17.22 8.81 13.49
C CYS A 58 17.16 10.29 13.11
N LEU A 59 17.39 10.58 11.82
CA LEU A 59 17.28 11.93 11.28
C LEU A 59 15.84 12.45 11.31
N SER A 60 14.85 11.57 11.13
CA SER A 60 13.43 11.92 11.05
C SER A 60 12.80 12.14 12.45
N ARG A 61 11.66 11.51 12.73
CA ARG A 61 10.78 11.82 13.87
C ARG A 61 11.06 10.99 15.13
N CYS A 62 12.20 10.30 15.22
CA CYS A 62 12.49 9.44 16.38
C CYS A 62 12.47 10.19 17.73
N VAL A 63 12.74 11.50 17.73
CA VAL A 63 12.66 12.35 18.93
C VAL A 63 11.25 12.43 19.53
N GLU A 64 10.21 12.18 18.74
CA GLU A 64 8.81 12.15 19.20
C GLU A 64 8.46 10.86 19.95
N PHE A 65 9.38 9.89 19.94
CA PHE A 65 9.18 8.54 20.43
C PHE A 65 10.29 8.14 21.42
N PRO A 66 10.46 8.87 22.55
CA PRO A 66 11.56 8.65 23.49
C PRO A 66 11.48 7.31 24.23
N ASP A 67 10.28 6.70 24.28
CA ASP A 67 10.02 5.44 25.00
C ASP A 67 10.21 4.20 24.11
N LEU A 68 10.61 4.38 22.84
CA LEU A 68 10.90 3.27 21.93
C LEU A 68 12.38 2.86 22.04
N GLU A 69 12.60 1.54 21.97
CA GLU A 69 13.91 0.88 21.92
C GLU A 69 14.03 0.05 20.65
N LEU A 70 15.05 0.30 19.83
CA LEU A 70 15.36 -0.40 18.60
C LEU A 70 15.94 -1.78 18.90
N VAL A 71 15.26 -2.80 18.39
CA VAL A 71 15.70 -4.21 18.46
C VAL A 71 16.55 -4.54 17.23
N ALA A 72 16.03 -4.25 16.04
CA ALA A 72 16.67 -4.61 14.78
C ALA A 72 16.21 -3.71 13.64
N THR A 73 17.06 -3.58 12.63
CA THR A 73 16.70 -3.04 11.31
C THR A 73 17.03 -4.07 10.25
N TRP A 74 16.25 -4.14 9.18
CA TRP A 74 16.58 -4.97 8.02
C TRP A 74 16.50 -4.17 6.72
N ASN A 75 17.27 -4.62 5.73
CA ASN A 75 17.24 -4.16 4.36
C ASN A 75 17.68 -5.33 3.48
N THR A 76 16.79 -5.83 2.62
CA THR A 76 17.06 -7.03 1.80
C THR A 76 17.69 -6.75 0.43
N GLY A 77 17.91 -5.49 0.02
CA GLY A 77 18.64 -5.23 -1.24
C GLY A 77 18.26 -3.95 -2.01
N VAL A 78 18.38 -4.06 -3.35
CA VAL A 78 18.04 -3.04 -4.37
C VAL A 78 17.06 -3.57 -5.44
N LEU A 79 16.43 -4.73 -5.22
CA LEU A 79 15.48 -5.40 -6.12
C LEU A 79 14.01 -5.07 -5.79
N LEU A 80 13.08 -5.45 -6.66
CA LEU A 80 11.63 -5.23 -6.42
C LEU A 80 11.07 -6.07 -5.25
N SER A 81 11.79 -7.09 -4.79
CA SER A 81 11.48 -7.85 -3.57
C SER A 81 12.12 -7.24 -2.31
N ASP A 82 12.66 -6.02 -2.41
CA ASP A 82 13.26 -5.35 -1.27
C ASP A 82 12.22 -5.06 -0.21
N SER A 83 12.60 -5.43 1.01
CA SER A 83 11.91 -5.08 2.22
C SER A 83 12.90 -4.40 3.14
N CYS A 84 12.48 -3.26 3.65
CA CYS A 84 13.22 -2.46 4.61
C CYS A 84 12.32 -2.16 5.79
N GLY A 85 12.90 -2.05 6.96
CA GLY A 85 12.14 -1.69 8.14
C GLY A 85 12.88 -1.86 9.44
N TYR A 86 12.14 -1.74 10.53
CA TYR A 86 12.68 -1.90 11.87
C TYR A 86 11.71 -2.62 12.80
N VAL A 87 12.29 -3.26 13.81
CA VAL A 87 11.59 -3.79 14.99
C VAL A 87 12.00 -2.93 16.18
N ALA A 88 11.02 -2.39 16.90
CA ALA A 88 11.24 -1.60 18.10
C ALA A 88 10.24 -1.98 19.20
N ILE A 89 10.58 -1.69 20.45
CA ILE A 89 9.76 -2.00 21.62
C ILE A 89 9.39 -0.69 22.30
N SER A 90 8.10 -0.47 22.50
CA SER A 90 7.55 0.71 23.17
C SER A 90 7.29 0.36 24.63
N HIS A 91 7.93 1.09 25.54
CA HIS A 91 7.84 0.90 26.98
C HIS A 91 6.93 1.96 27.65
N PRO A 92 6.43 1.72 28.87
CA PRO A 92 5.73 2.74 29.65
C PRO A 92 6.59 4.00 29.85
N PRO A 93 6.02 5.23 29.81
CA PRO A 93 4.58 5.55 29.87
C PRO A 93 3.80 5.38 28.56
N SER A 94 4.47 5.17 27.43
CA SER A 94 3.83 4.84 26.16
C SER A 94 3.16 3.45 26.17
N PRO A 95 2.22 3.15 25.25
CA PRO A 95 1.58 1.85 25.18
C PRO A 95 2.61 0.71 24.99
N LYS A 96 2.45 -0.37 25.75
CA LYS A 96 3.31 -1.57 25.71
C LYS A 96 3.15 -2.32 24.40
N ARG A 97 4.08 -2.12 23.46
CA ARG A 97 3.99 -2.68 22.11
C ARG A 97 5.34 -3.19 21.59
N ILE A 98 5.30 -4.25 20.79
CA ILE A 98 6.39 -4.64 19.88
C ILE A 98 5.97 -4.14 18.51
N VAL A 99 6.64 -3.10 18.01
CA VAL A 99 6.33 -2.41 16.75
C VAL A 99 7.22 -2.96 15.64
N ILE A 100 6.61 -3.39 14.54
CA ILE A 100 7.29 -3.78 13.31
C ILE A 100 6.83 -2.83 12.20
N ALA A 101 7.73 -2.00 11.71
CA ALA A 101 7.44 -1.02 10.69
C ALA A 101 8.06 -1.41 9.35
N PHE A 102 7.24 -1.55 8.32
CA PHE A 102 7.61 -1.92 6.97
C PHE A 102 7.59 -0.70 6.05
N ARG A 103 8.72 -0.45 5.41
CA ARG A 103 8.92 0.66 4.49
C ARG A 103 8.40 0.33 3.09
N GLY A 104 7.91 1.33 2.37
CA GLY A 104 7.68 1.24 0.92
C GLY A 104 8.94 1.46 0.07
N THR A 105 8.82 1.24 -1.23
CA THR A 105 9.91 1.41 -2.20
C THR A 105 10.30 2.90 -2.36
N TYR A 106 11.59 3.19 -2.63
CA TYR A 106 12.05 4.57 -2.88
C TYR A 106 11.53 5.14 -4.21
N SER A 107 11.31 4.28 -5.22
CA SER A 107 10.79 4.67 -6.53
C SER A 107 9.36 4.17 -6.70
N ILE A 108 8.44 4.76 -5.93
CA ILE A 108 7.00 4.47 -6.01
C ILE A 108 6.51 4.63 -7.45
N THR A 109 7.06 5.57 -8.23
CA THR A 109 6.80 5.72 -9.67
C THR A 109 7.13 4.49 -10.47
N ASN A 110 8.31 3.91 -10.29
CA ASN A 110 8.63 2.66 -10.94
C ASN A 110 7.75 1.54 -10.38
N THR A 111 7.53 1.46 -9.08
CA THR A 111 6.69 0.40 -8.47
C THR A 111 5.25 0.42 -8.96
N ILE A 112 4.63 1.59 -9.16
CA ILE A 112 3.27 1.69 -9.70
C ILE A 112 3.23 1.20 -11.15
N ILE A 113 4.23 1.58 -11.94
CA ILE A 113 4.32 1.16 -13.35
C ILE A 113 4.70 -0.34 -13.47
N ASP A 114 5.55 -0.81 -12.55
CA ASP A 114 6.19 -2.13 -12.48
C ASP A 114 5.51 -3.06 -11.47
N LEU A 115 4.28 -2.72 -11.05
CA LEU A 115 3.40 -3.63 -10.33
C LEU A 115 2.93 -4.69 -11.34
N SER A 116 3.88 -5.51 -11.76
CA SER A 116 3.68 -6.64 -12.62
C SER A 116 2.68 -7.54 -11.91
N ALA A 117 1.48 -7.67 -12.47
CA ALA A 117 0.34 -8.34 -11.84
C ALA A 117 0.50 -9.86 -11.71
N TYR A 118 1.74 -10.37 -11.69
CA TYR A 118 2.05 -11.78 -11.72
C TYR A 118 1.55 -12.46 -10.44
N PRO A 119 0.49 -13.29 -10.53
CA PRO A 119 -0.07 -13.95 -9.38
C PRO A 119 0.71 -15.24 -9.08
N GLN A 120 0.88 -15.57 -7.80
CA GLN A 120 1.37 -16.87 -7.35
C GLN A 120 0.36 -17.52 -6.40
N ALA A 121 0.34 -18.85 -6.34
CA ALA A 121 -0.53 -19.56 -5.41
C ALA A 121 -0.14 -19.24 -3.96
N TYR A 122 -1.13 -18.87 -3.13
CA TYR A 122 -0.90 -18.64 -1.71
C TYR A 122 -0.96 -19.96 -0.94
N VAL A 123 0.12 -20.28 -0.22
CA VAL A 123 0.19 -21.45 0.66
C VAL A 123 0.53 -20.95 2.07
N PRO A 124 -0.38 -21.13 3.06
CA PRO A 124 -0.12 -20.76 4.44
C PRO A 124 1.19 -21.33 4.99
N TYR A 125 1.97 -20.47 5.66
CA TYR A 125 3.18 -20.89 6.34
C TYR A 125 2.89 -21.80 7.53
N THR A 126 3.57 -22.94 7.60
CA THR A 126 3.37 -23.96 8.64
C THR A 126 4.43 -23.94 9.75
N GLY A 127 5.42 -23.04 9.68
CA GLY A 127 6.46 -22.91 10.72
C GLY A 127 7.70 -23.79 10.56
N ASP A 128 7.81 -24.57 9.47
CA ASP A 128 8.96 -25.43 9.18
C ASP A 128 9.52 -25.10 7.78
N ASP A 129 10.54 -24.25 7.69
CA ASP A 129 11.23 -23.95 6.41
C ASP A 129 12.07 -25.14 5.89
N ASN A 130 12.25 -26.19 6.70
CA ASN A 130 13.14 -27.33 6.44
C ASN A 130 12.44 -28.64 6.02
N LYS A 131 11.12 -28.68 5.84
CA LYS A 131 10.41 -29.88 5.40
C LYS A 131 9.81 -29.71 4.02
N ILE A 132 10.68 -29.75 3.01
CA ILE A 132 10.26 -30.07 1.65
C ILE A 132 9.87 -31.56 1.64
N ALA A 133 8.64 -31.83 1.21
CA ALA A 133 8.12 -33.12 0.77
C ALA A 133 8.18 -34.27 1.79
N ASP A 134 7.19 -34.32 2.68
CA ASP A 134 6.52 -35.61 2.87
C ASP A 134 5.01 -35.43 2.75
N THR A 135 4.51 -35.80 1.57
CA THR A 135 3.09 -35.93 1.31
C THR A 135 2.51 -36.98 2.24
N GLN A 136 1.53 -36.58 3.06
CA GLN A 136 0.67 -37.45 3.89
C GLN A 136 1.20 -37.80 5.29
N SER A 137 1.23 -36.83 6.20
CA SER A 137 0.65 -36.96 7.55
C SER A 137 1.04 -35.74 8.39
N LEU A 138 0.15 -35.29 9.27
CA LEU A 138 0.27 -34.05 10.07
C LEU A 138 -0.03 -32.77 9.29
N ARG A 139 -1.20 -32.73 8.64
CA ARG A 139 -1.80 -31.45 8.20
C ARG A 139 -2.29 -30.74 9.46
N PRO A 140 -1.75 -29.57 9.86
CA PRO A 140 -2.36 -28.80 10.93
C PRO A 140 -3.81 -28.51 10.53
N SER A 141 -4.71 -28.51 11.51
CA SER A 141 -6.13 -28.15 11.36
C SER A 141 -6.33 -26.64 11.07
N GLY A 142 -5.43 -26.05 10.28
CA GLY A 142 -5.48 -24.64 9.89
C GLY A 142 -6.48 -24.41 8.76
N SER A 143 -7.06 -23.22 8.75
CA SER A 143 -7.90 -22.72 7.66
C SER A 143 -7.13 -22.83 6.33
N ARG A 144 -7.72 -23.50 5.35
CA ARG A 144 -7.15 -23.59 4.00
C ARG A 144 -7.69 -22.44 3.15
N CYS A 145 -6.80 -21.81 2.41
CA CYS A 145 -7.13 -20.86 1.36
C CYS A 145 -7.18 -21.65 0.03
N GLU A 146 -8.37 -22.01 -0.43
CA GLU A 146 -8.54 -22.72 -1.71
C GLU A 146 -8.58 -21.72 -2.87
N ASN A 147 -7.90 -22.01 -3.99
CA ASN A 147 -7.79 -21.13 -5.17
C ASN A 147 -7.22 -19.72 -4.91
N CYS A 148 -6.61 -19.50 -3.75
CA CYS A 148 -6.03 -18.22 -3.41
C CYS A 148 -4.75 -17.95 -4.19
N THR A 149 -4.69 -16.77 -4.78
CA THR A 149 -3.47 -16.24 -5.38
C THR A 149 -3.12 -14.90 -4.77
N VAL A 150 -1.83 -14.64 -4.65
CA VAL A 150 -1.23 -13.43 -4.08
C VAL A 150 -0.21 -12.88 -5.07
N HIS A 151 -0.02 -11.56 -5.09
CA HIS A 151 1.00 -10.91 -5.91
C HIS A 151 2.39 -11.46 -5.59
N ALA A 152 3.11 -11.93 -6.62
CA ALA A 152 4.31 -12.70 -6.38
C ALA A 152 5.44 -11.89 -5.73
N GLY A 153 5.59 -10.62 -6.11
CA GLY A 153 6.61 -9.74 -5.53
C GLY A 153 6.36 -9.43 -4.05
N PHE A 154 5.09 -9.29 -3.63
CA PHE A 154 4.76 -9.01 -2.23
C PHE A 154 5.06 -10.21 -1.36
N MET A 155 4.68 -11.39 -1.84
CA MET A 155 4.97 -12.64 -1.14
C MET A 155 6.47 -12.94 -1.11
N ALA A 156 7.22 -12.70 -2.19
CA ALA A 156 8.68 -12.81 -2.17
C ALA A 156 9.32 -11.88 -1.13
N SER A 157 8.90 -10.60 -1.11
CA SER A 157 9.37 -9.63 -0.12
C SER A 157 9.10 -10.08 1.31
N TRP A 158 7.91 -10.64 1.57
CA TRP A 158 7.58 -11.21 2.87
C TRP A 158 8.44 -12.42 3.22
N LEU A 159 8.58 -13.39 2.31
CA LEU A 159 9.39 -14.59 2.53
C LEU A 159 10.85 -14.25 2.88
N ASP A 160 11.45 -13.31 2.16
CA ASP A 160 12.80 -12.84 2.42
C ASP A 160 12.90 -12.20 3.82
N THR A 161 11.93 -11.34 4.17
CA THR A 161 11.88 -10.65 5.46
C THR A 161 11.62 -11.57 6.63
N ARG A 162 10.74 -12.56 6.45
CA ARG A 162 10.23 -13.46 7.49
C ARG A 162 11.36 -14.14 8.24
N SER A 163 12.34 -14.65 7.49
CA SER A 163 13.51 -15.36 8.04
C SER A 163 14.38 -14.49 8.94
N ILE A 164 14.36 -13.17 8.71
CA ILE A 164 15.15 -12.18 9.45
C ILE A 164 14.40 -11.74 10.72
N ILE A 165 13.11 -11.41 10.60
CA ILE A 165 12.41 -10.71 11.69
C ILE A 165 11.68 -11.64 12.68
N LEU A 166 11.21 -12.81 12.25
CA LEU A 166 10.46 -13.71 13.15
C LEU A 166 11.24 -14.16 14.39
N PRO A 167 12.56 -14.44 14.32
CA PRO A 167 13.34 -14.74 15.51
C PRO A 167 13.33 -13.61 16.54
N HIS A 168 13.55 -12.36 16.09
CA HIS A 168 13.53 -11.17 16.95
C HIS A 168 12.16 -10.94 17.59
N ILE A 169 11.09 -11.11 16.82
CA ILE A 169 9.71 -10.95 17.33
C ILE A 169 9.41 -12.05 18.35
N SER A 170 9.78 -13.30 18.06
CA SER A 170 9.55 -14.44 18.97
C SER A 170 10.30 -14.28 20.28
N GLU A 171 11.53 -13.75 20.25
CA GLU A 171 12.30 -13.43 21.45
C GLU A 171 11.67 -12.28 22.24
N ALA A 172 11.26 -11.20 21.55
CA ALA A 172 10.61 -10.06 22.18
C ALA A 172 9.29 -10.46 22.86
N MET A 173 8.46 -11.30 22.21
CA MET A 173 7.21 -11.81 22.80
C MET A 173 7.44 -12.69 24.03
N GLN A 174 8.52 -13.48 24.06
CA GLN A 174 8.90 -14.26 25.23
C GLN A 174 9.34 -13.38 26.40
N LYS A 175 10.10 -12.31 26.09
CA LYS A 175 10.58 -11.35 27.08
C LYS A 175 9.47 -10.44 27.61
N TYR A 176 8.51 -10.11 26.76
CA TYR A 176 7.43 -9.15 27.02
C TYR A 176 6.05 -9.74 26.69
N PRO A 177 5.57 -10.72 27.48
CA PRO A 177 4.35 -11.47 27.17
C PRO A 177 3.06 -10.65 27.26
N ASP A 178 3.08 -9.49 27.91
CA ASP A 178 1.95 -8.56 28.03
C ASP A 178 1.98 -7.41 26.99
N TYR A 179 2.90 -7.45 26.02
CA TYR A 179 3.04 -6.42 24.99
C TYR A 179 2.25 -6.81 23.74
N GLU A 180 1.57 -5.83 23.15
CA GLU A 180 0.85 -6.02 21.90
C GLU A 180 1.82 -6.01 20.71
N VAL A 181 1.70 -7.00 19.81
CA VAL A 181 2.42 -6.99 18.54
C VAL A 181 1.68 -6.06 17.57
N THR A 182 2.35 -5.01 17.11
CA THR A 182 1.81 -4.00 16.19
C THR A 182 2.62 -3.97 14.90
N LEU A 183 1.96 -4.22 13.76
CA LEU A 183 2.56 -4.09 12.43
C LEU A 183 2.03 -2.83 11.78
N VAL A 184 2.94 -2.05 11.19
CA VAL A 184 2.60 -0.88 10.39
C VAL A 184 3.36 -0.89 9.08
N GLY A 185 2.69 -0.54 7.98
CA GLY A 185 3.33 -0.51 6.66
C GLY A 185 2.73 0.53 5.74
N HIS A 186 3.55 1.07 4.84
CA HIS A 186 3.12 2.03 3.82
C HIS A 186 3.49 1.56 2.42
N SER A 187 2.62 1.76 1.43
CA SER A 187 2.85 1.36 0.03
C SER A 187 3.14 -0.15 -0.07
N LEU A 188 4.21 -0.56 -0.77
CA LEU A 188 4.72 -1.94 -0.77
C LEU A 188 4.88 -2.50 0.66
N GLY A 189 5.36 -1.69 1.60
CA GLY A 189 5.51 -2.09 3.01
C GLY A 189 4.16 -2.40 3.66
N GLY A 190 3.08 -1.75 3.22
CA GLY A 190 1.70 -2.09 3.61
C GLY A 190 1.35 -3.52 3.20
N ALA A 191 1.63 -3.89 1.94
CA ALA A 191 1.37 -5.25 1.46
C ALA A 191 2.16 -6.31 2.24
N VAL A 192 3.44 -6.04 2.52
CA VAL A 192 4.28 -6.94 3.33
C VAL A 192 3.77 -7.03 4.77
N ALA A 193 3.37 -5.92 5.39
CA ALA A 193 2.78 -5.90 6.72
C ALA A 193 1.47 -6.70 6.80
N ALA A 194 0.65 -6.63 5.75
CA ALA A 194 -0.61 -7.37 5.66
C ALA A 194 -0.36 -8.89 5.60
N LEU A 195 0.54 -9.33 4.72
CA LEU A 195 0.93 -10.74 4.60
C LEU A 195 1.58 -11.27 5.87
N ALA A 196 2.47 -10.47 6.49
CA ALA A 196 3.09 -10.79 7.77
C ALA A 196 2.04 -10.98 8.87
N GLY A 197 1.07 -10.04 8.96
CA GLY A 197 -0.02 -10.11 9.93
C GLY A 197 -0.91 -11.34 9.74
N LEU A 198 -1.24 -11.68 8.49
CA LEU A 198 -2.00 -12.88 8.16
C LEU A 198 -1.25 -14.15 8.60
N GLU A 199 0.03 -14.29 8.28
CA GLU A 199 0.79 -15.48 8.71
C GLU A 199 0.95 -15.57 10.23
N MET A 200 1.12 -14.43 10.91
CA MET A 200 1.14 -14.38 12.38
C MET A 200 -0.21 -14.83 12.96
N ARG A 201 -1.34 -14.40 12.37
CA ARG A 201 -2.68 -14.85 12.75
C ARG A 201 -2.86 -16.36 12.58
N LEU A 202 -2.45 -16.89 11.43
CA LEU A 202 -2.52 -18.33 11.14
C LEU A 202 -1.62 -19.16 12.07
N LYS A 203 -0.53 -18.56 12.58
CA LYS A 203 0.33 -19.13 13.60
C LYS A 203 -0.28 -19.09 15.03
N GLY A 204 -1.41 -18.41 15.21
CA GLY A 204 -2.10 -18.27 16.48
C GLY A 204 -1.67 -17.05 17.31
N TRP A 205 -0.99 -16.08 16.70
CA TRP A 205 -0.71 -14.77 17.32
C TRP A 205 -1.86 -13.81 17.05
N ASP A 206 -1.96 -12.72 17.83
CA ASP A 206 -3.00 -11.69 17.66
C ASP A 206 -2.38 -10.30 17.40
N PRO A 207 -1.78 -10.07 16.22
CA PRO A 207 -1.24 -8.76 15.88
C PRO A 207 -2.33 -7.72 15.61
N GLN A 208 -2.03 -6.47 15.94
CA GLN A 208 -2.71 -5.30 15.37
C GLN A 208 -1.97 -4.88 14.11
N VAL A 209 -2.64 -4.82 12.97
CA VAL A 209 -2.04 -4.42 11.69
C VAL A 209 -2.69 -3.13 11.20
N THR A 210 -1.88 -2.18 10.76
CA THR A 210 -2.33 -0.93 10.14
C THR A 210 -1.51 -0.64 8.89
N THR A 211 -2.18 -0.50 7.75
CA THR A 211 -1.50 -0.25 6.46
C THR A 211 -1.95 1.08 5.88
N PHE A 212 -1.05 1.79 5.20
CA PHE A 212 -1.32 3.06 4.52
C PHE A 212 -1.02 2.88 3.02
N GLY A 213 -2.01 3.10 2.16
CA GLY A 213 -1.80 2.98 0.71
C GLY A 213 -1.47 1.57 0.27
N GLU A 214 -2.01 0.58 0.97
CA GLU A 214 -1.76 -0.81 0.66
C GLU A 214 -2.36 -1.17 -0.71
N PRO A 215 -1.57 -1.72 -1.65
CA PRO A 215 -2.07 -2.24 -2.91
C PRO A 215 -2.91 -3.52 -2.69
N MET A 216 -3.71 -3.90 -3.69
CA MET A 216 -4.44 -5.16 -3.69
C MET A 216 -3.47 -6.35 -3.62
N LEU A 217 -3.70 -7.24 -2.67
CA LEU A 217 -2.74 -8.31 -2.34
C LEU A 217 -2.89 -9.53 -3.24
N GLY A 218 -4.11 -9.86 -3.66
CA GLY A 218 -4.43 -11.12 -4.31
C GLY A 218 -5.80 -11.14 -4.97
N ASN A 219 -6.27 -12.32 -5.35
CA ASN A 219 -7.59 -12.50 -5.95
C ASN A 219 -8.73 -12.44 -4.92
N GLY A 220 -9.97 -12.46 -5.41
CA GLY A 220 -11.18 -12.47 -4.56
C GLY A 220 -11.20 -13.61 -3.53
N ASP A 221 -10.75 -14.82 -3.89
CA ASP A 221 -10.66 -15.94 -2.93
C ASP A 221 -9.67 -15.64 -1.79
N PHE A 222 -8.53 -15.02 -2.10
CA PHE A 222 -7.57 -14.58 -1.10
C PHE A 222 -8.13 -13.44 -0.23
N ALA A 223 -8.82 -12.45 -0.84
CA ALA A 223 -9.44 -11.35 -0.11
C ALA A 223 -10.53 -11.84 0.86
N GLN A 224 -11.36 -12.80 0.45
CA GLN A 224 -12.35 -13.42 1.32
C GLN A 224 -11.68 -14.16 2.48
N PHE A 225 -10.68 -14.99 2.19
CA PHE A 225 -9.93 -15.71 3.23
C PHE A 225 -9.29 -14.75 4.23
N PHE A 226 -8.73 -13.63 3.74
CA PHE A 226 -8.14 -12.58 4.56
C PHE A 226 -9.18 -11.97 5.51
N ASP A 227 -10.34 -11.61 4.96
CA ASP A 227 -11.44 -11.05 5.74
C ASP A 227 -11.94 -12.02 6.82
N GLU A 228 -11.95 -13.32 6.54
CA GLU A 228 -12.29 -14.37 7.51
C GLU A 228 -11.26 -14.47 8.64
N GLN A 229 -9.95 -14.35 8.36
CA GLN A 229 -8.91 -14.47 9.40
C GLN A 229 -8.87 -13.27 10.36
N PHE A 230 -9.38 -12.11 9.92
CA PHE A 230 -9.41 -10.86 10.69
C PHE A 230 -10.82 -10.44 11.13
N ASP A 231 -11.84 -11.27 10.90
CA ASP A 231 -13.24 -10.99 11.24
C ASP A 231 -13.77 -9.67 10.63
N LEU A 232 -13.39 -9.36 9.39
CA LEU A 232 -13.68 -8.07 8.72
C LEU A 232 -15.06 -8.03 8.05
N GLN A 233 -15.73 -9.17 7.93
CA GLN A 233 -17.07 -9.24 7.33
C GLN A 233 -18.16 -8.84 8.34
N PRO A 234 -19.13 -7.99 7.95
CA PRO A 234 -20.25 -7.64 8.81
C PRO A 234 -21.18 -8.84 9.03
N THR A 235 -21.05 -9.55 10.16
CA THR A 235 -21.97 -10.65 10.51
C THR A 235 -23.29 -10.10 11.08
N ARG A 236 -24.39 -10.84 10.88
CA ARG A 236 -25.75 -10.44 11.32
C ARG A 236 -25.85 -10.18 12.84
N SER A 237 -24.96 -10.77 13.64
CA SER A 237 -24.85 -10.59 15.09
C SER A 237 -23.92 -9.44 15.51
N ASN A 238 -23.02 -8.98 14.62
CA ASN A 238 -22.00 -7.96 14.88
C ASN A 238 -22.25 -6.67 14.08
N LYS A 239 -23.49 -6.16 14.08
CA LYS A 239 -23.80 -4.83 13.51
C LYS A 239 -23.10 -3.65 14.22
N SER A 240 -22.30 -3.93 15.24
CA SER A 240 -21.62 -2.95 16.09
C SER A 240 -20.27 -3.47 16.61
N LEU A 241 -19.49 -4.21 15.80
CA LEU A 241 -18.04 -4.18 16.09
C LEU A 241 -17.58 -2.75 15.78
N SER A 242 -17.29 -2.00 16.84
CA SER A 242 -16.61 -0.71 16.72
C SER A 242 -15.33 -0.94 15.93
N GLN A 243 -15.13 -0.24 14.81
CA GLN A 243 -13.90 -0.31 13.99
C GLN A 243 -12.62 -0.20 14.85
N ASP A 244 -12.70 0.51 15.98
CA ASP A 244 -11.64 0.64 16.99
C ASP A 244 -11.06 -0.72 17.44
N LYS A 245 -11.86 -1.78 17.41
CA LYS A 245 -11.47 -3.14 17.83
C LYS A 245 -11.00 -4.02 16.68
N ASN A 246 -11.06 -3.55 15.44
CA ASN A 246 -10.59 -4.33 14.31
C ASN A 246 -9.07 -4.46 14.38
N ARG A 247 -8.61 -5.71 14.30
CA ARG A 247 -7.20 -6.08 14.38
C ARG A 247 -6.47 -5.87 13.06
N PHE A 248 -7.22 -5.60 11.98
CA PHE A 248 -6.72 -5.10 10.72
C PHE A 248 -7.34 -3.75 10.37
N ARG A 249 -6.53 -2.81 9.90
CA ARG A 249 -6.96 -1.46 9.50
C ARG A 249 -6.24 -1.10 8.20
N ARG A 250 -6.99 -0.97 7.09
CA ARG A 250 -6.46 -0.58 5.78
C ARG A 250 -6.78 0.89 5.51
N ILE A 251 -5.79 1.77 5.54
CA ILE A 251 -5.99 3.21 5.44
C ILE A 251 -5.76 3.62 3.98
N THR A 252 -6.75 4.27 3.42
CA THR A 252 -6.75 4.80 2.06
C THR A 252 -6.97 6.31 2.07
N HIS A 253 -6.40 7.00 1.11
CA HIS A 253 -6.53 8.45 0.95
C HIS A 253 -7.15 8.76 -0.40
N VAL A 254 -7.96 9.82 -0.45
CA VAL A 254 -8.51 10.32 -1.72
C VAL A 254 -7.37 10.64 -2.69
N ASP A 255 -7.58 10.36 -3.97
CA ASP A 255 -6.59 10.55 -5.05
C ASP A 255 -5.36 9.63 -5.01
N ASP A 256 -5.20 8.76 -4.00
CA ASP A 256 -4.16 7.72 -3.99
C ASP A 256 -4.52 6.58 -4.97
N PRO A 257 -3.74 6.36 -6.05
CA PRO A 257 -4.00 5.27 -6.98
C PRO A 257 -3.59 3.87 -6.47
N VAL A 258 -2.69 3.78 -5.49
CA VAL A 258 -2.03 2.50 -5.17
C VAL A 258 -2.97 1.45 -4.60
N PRO A 259 -3.95 1.77 -3.73
CA PRO A 259 -4.93 0.81 -3.27
C PRO A 259 -5.83 0.22 -4.36
N LEU A 260 -5.77 0.77 -5.57
CA LEU A 260 -6.51 0.32 -6.73
C LEU A 260 -5.65 -0.54 -7.67
N LEU A 261 -4.40 -0.83 -7.28
CA LEU A 261 -3.43 -1.60 -8.04
C LEU A 261 -3.01 -2.86 -7.27
N PRO A 262 -2.69 -3.99 -7.94
CA PRO A 262 -2.89 -4.21 -9.36
C PRO A 262 -4.39 -4.14 -9.73
N LEU A 263 -4.69 -3.89 -11.01
CA LEU A 263 -6.08 -3.62 -11.43
C LEU A 263 -6.99 -4.84 -11.24
N GLN A 264 -8.28 -4.58 -10.98
CA GLN A 264 -9.27 -5.67 -10.84
C GLN A 264 -9.44 -6.48 -12.13
N GLU A 265 -9.25 -5.87 -13.30
CA GLU A 265 -9.26 -6.58 -14.59
C GLU A 265 -8.16 -7.64 -14.71
N TRP A 266 -7.13 -7.57 -13.88
CA TRP A 266 -6.07 -8.59 -13.81
C TRP A 266 -6.36 -9.70 -12.78
N GLY A 267 -7.56 -9.69 -12.18
CA GLY A 267 -8.01 -10.70 -11.23
C GLY A 267 -7.66 -10.41 -9.77
N TYR A 268 -7.28 -9.18 -9.45
CA TYR A 268 -7.03 -8.73 -8.08
C TYR A 268 -8.29 -8.13 -7.46
N GLU A 269 -8.48 -8.29 -6.16
CA GLU A 269 -9.59 -7.68 -5.44
C GLU A 269 -9.12 -7.10 -4.10
N PRO A 270 -9.67 -5.96 -3.67
CA PRO A 270 -9.40 -5.44 -2.33
C PRO A 270 -10.05 -6.34 -1.28
N HIS A 271 -9.46 -6.41 -0.09
CA HIS A 271 -10.12 -6.97 1.09
C HIS A 271 -10.81 -5.85 1.90
N ALA A 272 -11.64 -6.22 2.88
CA ALA A 272 -12.38 -5.30 3.74
C ALA A 272 -11.50 -4.62 4.80
N GLY A 273 -12.12 -3.88 5.74
CA GLY A 273 -11.39 -3.20 6.83
C GLY A 273 -10.85 -1.82 6.46
N GLU A 274 -11.37 -1.21 5.40
CA GLU A 274 -10.96 0.11 4.94
C GLU A 274 -11.40 1.25 5.87
N ILE A 275 -10.49 2.18 6.10
CA ILE A 275 -10.70 3.48 6.73
C ILE A 275 -10.21 4.53 5.74
N PHE A 276 -11.14 5.33 5.23
CA PHE A 276 -10.90 6.26 4.15
C PHE A 276 -10.73 7.70 4.66
N ILE A 277 -9.72 8.39 4.14
CA ILE A 277 -9.46 9.81 4.34
C ILE A 277 -9.97 10.56 3.11
N SER A 278 -11.09 11.28 3.27
CA SER A 278 -11.77 11.95 2.15
C SER A 278 -11.23 13.35 1.82
N LYS A 279 -10.35 13.89 2.67
CA LYS A 279 -9.76 15.21 2.48
C LYS A 279 -8.43 15.08 1.75
N SER A 280 -8.32 15.75 0.61
CA SER A 280 -7.15 15.67 -0.29
C SER A 280 -5.91 16.42 0.19
N TYR A 281 -5.99 17.24 1.24
CA TYR A 281 -4.89 18.06 1.72
C TYR A 281 -4.64 17.85 3.21
N LEU A 282 -3.37 17.92 3.58
CA LEU A 282 -2.91 17.65 4.94
C LEU A 282 -3.01 18.88 5.86
N PRO A 283 -3.11 18.66 7.19
CA PRO A 283 -3.50 17.40 7.83
C PRO A 283 -5.03 17.20 7.76
N PRO A 284 -5.55 15.95 7.71
CA PRO A 284 -6.97 15.67 7.87
C PRO A 284 -7.46 16.00 9.28
N SER A 285 -8.76 16.28 9.39
CA SER A 285 -9.46 16.39 10.67
C SER A 285 -10.25 15.12 10.96
N LEU A 286 -10.75 14.96 12.18
CA LEU A 286 -11.57 13.82 12.57
C LEU A 286 -12.78 13.61 11.63
N GLY A 287 -13.37 14.70 11.14
CA GLY A 287 -14.51 14.67 10.21
C GLY A 287 -14.15 14.21 8.80
N ASP A 288 -12.87 14.07 8.48
CA ASP A 288 -12.42 13.65 7.16
C ASP A 288 -12.11 12.14 7.09
N VAL A 289 -12.17 11.44 8.23
CA VAL A 289 -11.78 10.03 8.35
C VAL A 289 -12.97 9.18 8.73
N HIS A 290 -13.32 8.20 7.89
CA HIS A 290 -14.48 7.35 8.13
C HIS A 290 -14.26 5.90 7.67
N PRO A 291 -14.90 4.93 8.32
CA PRO A 291 -14.83 3.54 7.93
C PRO A 291 -15.69 3.23 6.70
N CYS A 292 -15.25 2.25 5.92
CA CYS A 292 -15.94 1.74 4.74
C CYS A 292 -16.55 0.36 5.03
N VAL A 293 -17.56 -0.01 4.24
CA VAL A 293 -18.29 -1.26 4.43
C VAL A 293 -17.86 -2.32 3.41
N GLY A 294 -17.41 -3.48 3.92
CA GLY A 294 -17.02 -4.61 3.08
C GLY A 294 -15.75 -4.32 2.27
N HIS A 295 -15.55 -5.10 1.20
CA HIS A 295 -14.43 -4.93 0.26
C HIS A 295 -14.69 -3.86 -0.80
N TYR A 296 -15.95 -3.47 -1.02
CA TYR A 296 -16.34 -2.47 -2.01
C TYR A 296 -17.36 -1.48 -1.42
N ASP A 297 -16.94 -0.23 -1.23
CA ASP A 297 -17.80 0.87 -0.80
C ASP A 297 -17.62 2.08 -1.73
N PRO A 298 -18.64 2.47 -2.52
CA PRO A 298 -18.53 3.58 -3.47
C PRO A 298 -18.36 4.96 -2.80
N ARG A 299 -18.48 5.04 -1.47
CA ARG A 299 -18.19 6.27 -0.71
C ARG A 299 -16.70 6.44 -0.38
N CYS A 300 -15.91 5.39 -0.62
CA CYS A 300 -14.49 5.30 -0.28
C CYS A 300 -13.61 5.20 -1.54
N ILE A 301 -12.44 4.56 -1.47
CA ILE A 301 -11.49 4.53 -2.59
C ILE A 301 -12.08 3.89 -3.85
N ALA A 302 -12.99 2.93 -3.69
CA ALA A 302 -13.65 2.24 -4.78
C ALA A 302 -14.56 3.15 -5.64
N GLY A 303 -14.98 4.31 -5.10
CA GLY A 303 -15.72 5.34 -5.83
C GLY A 303 -14.84 6.40 -6.50
N SER A 304 -13.52 6.33 -6.36
CA SER A 304 -12.62 7.33 -6.94
C SER A 304 -12.53 7.21 -8.47
N GLU A 305 -12.20 8.31 -9.15
CA GLU A 305 -11.97 8.32 -10.61
C GLU A 305 -10.58 7.78 -11.02
N ALA A 306 -9.73 7.47 -10.04
CA ALA A 306 -8.36 7.01 -10.25
C ALA A 306 -8.23 5.75 -11.14
N PRO A 307 -9.11 4.72 -11.08
CA PRO A 307 -9.03 3.56 -11.97
C PRO A 307 -9.13 3.95 -13.46
N ALA A 308 -9.99 4.91 -13.80
CA ALA A 308 -10.15 5.37 -15.17
C ALA A 308 -8.90 6.13 -15.67
N LEU A 309 -8.30 6.94 -14.78
CA LEU A 309 -7.04 7.64 -15.07
C LEU A 309 -5.87 6.66 -15.27
N LEU A 310 -5.76 5.66 -14.38
CA LEU A 310 -4.73 4.61 -14.46
C LEU A 310 -4.87 3.79 -15.75
N ARG A 311 -6.10 3.46 -16.15
CA ARG A 311 -6.35 2.77 -17.43
C ARG A 311 -5.87 3.60 -18.62
N GLY A 312 -6.15 4.90 -18.62
CA GLY A 312 -5.63 5.83 -19.63
C GLY A 312 -4.10 5.84 -19.66
N MET A 313 -3.46 5.87 -18.49
CA MET A 313 -1.99 5.81 -18.38
C MET A 313 -1.41 4.50 -18.92
N TYR A 314 -1.94 3.34 -18.55
CA TYR A 314 -1.43 2.05 -19.04
C TYR A 314 -1.62 1.89 -20.55
N HIS A 315 -2.73 2.38 -21.12
CA HIS A 315 -2.91 2.40 -22.57
C HIS A 315 -1.91 3.32 -23.27
N ASP A 316 -1.58 4.47 -22.69
CA ASP A 316 -0.62 5.43 -23.26
C ASP A 316 0.85 4.96 -23.15
N ILE A 317 1.19 4.09 -22.20
CA ILE A 317 2.56 3.60 -21.96
C ILE A 317 2.97 2.47 -22.93
N ASN A 318 2.05 1.96 -23.75
CA ASN A 318 2.36 0.97 -24.81
C ASN A 318 3.17 -0.23 -24.28
N ILE A 319 2.80 -0.75 -23.10
CA ILE A 319 3.30 -2.05 -22.63
C ILE A 319 2.61 -3.10 -23.51
N PRO A 320 3.34 -3.95 -24.24
CA PRO A 320 2.73 -5.05 -24.96
C PRO A 320 2.18 -6.04 -23.93
N VAL A 321 0.91 -5.90 -23.58
CA VAL A 321 0.15 -6.98 -22.96
C VAL A 321 -0.09 -7.99 -24.07
N ASP A 322 0.85 -8.92 -24.26
CA ASP A 322 0.66 -10.05 -25.17
C ASP A 322 -0.34 -11.03 -24.55
N LEU A 323 -1.60 -10.66 -24.62
CA LEU A 323 -2.75 -11.55 -24.55
C LEU A 323 -3.18 -11.85 -25.99
N SER A 324 -2.26 -12.39 -26.80
CA SER A 324 -2.62 -12.95 -28.09
C SER A 324 -2.27 -14.44 -28.13
N THR A 325 -3.33 -15.24 -28.05
CA THR A 325 -3.35 -16.65 -28.41
C THR A 325 -2.61 -16.86 -29.73
N SER A 326 -1.40 -17.41 -29.68
CA SER A 326 -0.60 -17.69 -30.85
C SER A 326 -1.18 -18.90 -31.62
N SER A 327 -2.18 -18.61 -32.45
CA SER A 327 -2.49 -19.43 -33.62
C SER A 327 -1.28 -19.36 -34.56
N MET A 328 -0.58 -20.49 -34.68
CA MET A 328 0.50 -20.67 -35.64
C MET A 328 -0.02 -20.45 -37.06
N ASN A 329 0.40 -19.36 -37.70
CA ASN A 329 0.37 -19.25 -39.15
C ASN A 329 1.80 -19.01 -39.66
N HIS A 330 2.26 -19.97 -40.45
CA HIS A 330 3.51 -19.98 -41.18
C HIS A 330 3.58 -18.83 -42.20
N CYS A 331 4.76 -18.24 -42.35
CA CYS A 331 5.25 -17.81 -43.67
C CYS A 331 6.78 -17.94 -43.74
N PRO A 332 7.34 -18.19 -44.94
CA PRO A 332 8.63 -18.88 -45.10
C PRO A 332 9.81 -17.92 -45.25
N MET A 333 10.96 -18.36 -44.71
CA MET A 333 12.27 -17.75 -44.89
C MET A 333 12.81 -17.95 -46.32
N PRO A 334 13.58 -17.00 -46.88
CA PRO A 334 14.58 -17.30 -47.89
C PRO A 334 15.99 -17.38 -47.27
N LEU A 335 16.75 -18.37 -47.75
CA LEU A 335 18.17 -18.59 -47.45
C LEU A 335 19.06 -17.46 -47.98
N GLY A 336 20.13 -17.16 -47.24
CA GLY A 336 21.29 -16.42 -47.74
C GLY A 336 22.48 -16.56 -46.78
N ASN A 337 23.44 -17.42 -47.13
CA ASN A 337 24.72 -17.64 -46.45
C ASN A 337 25.63 -16.39 -46.53
N HIS A 338 26.37 -16.06 -45.47
CA HIS A 338 27.83 -15.89 -45.51
C HIS A 338 28.42 -15.68 -44.10
N ALA A 339 29.70 -16.01 -43.98
CA ALA A 339 30.43 -16.33 -42.76
C ALA A 339 31.29 -15.19 -42.18
N SER A 340 31.73 -15.43 -40.94
CA SER A 340 33.04 -15.10 -40.35
C SER A 340 33.34 -13.70 -39.79
N GLU A 341 33.74 -13.75 -38.51
CA GLU A 341 34.87 -13.03 -37.87
C GLU A 341 34.75 -11.59 -37.34
N SER A 342 34.95 -11.54 -36.00
CA SER A 342 35.91 -10.72 -35.24
C SER A 342 35.75 -9.20 -35.09
N GLY A 343 35.95 -8.76 -33.84
CA GLY A 343 36.94 -7.73 -33.55
C GLY A 343 36.47 -6.29 -33.34
N GLU A 344 36.62 -5.86 -32.08
CA GLU A 344 37.05 -4.51 -31.64
C GLU A 344 36.10 -3.29 -31.66
N GLN A 345 36.13 -2.63 -30.50
CA GLN A 345 35.72 -1.26 -30.20
C GLN A 345 36.52 -0.24 -31.05
N VAL A 346 35.98 0.97 -31.28
CA VAL A 346 36.73 2.26 -31.23
C VAL A 346 35.80 3.49 -31.39
N LEU A 347 36.02 4.44 -30.48
CA LEU A 347 35.91 5.91 -30.44
C LEU A 347 34.93 6.75 -31.29
N LEU A 348 34.23 7.62 -30.54
CA LEU A 348 34.13 9.10 -30.62
C LEU A 348 34.68 9.87 -31.84
N GLY A 349 33.81 10.73 -32.39
CA GLY A 349 34.09 11.98 -33.10
C GLY A 349 33.02 12.29 -34.18
N GLN A 350 32.68 13.51 -34.62
CA GLN A 350 32.80 14.88 -34.15
C GLN A 350 32.00 15.74 -35.18
N TRP A 351 31.11 16.63 -34.71
CA TRP A 351 30.73 17.97 -35.22
C TRP A 351 30.51 18.34 -36.71
N LYS A 352 29.36 19.01 -36.98
CA LYS A 352 29.15 20.27 -37.76
C LYS A 352 27.67 20.71 -37.57
N GLY A 353 27.30 21.85 -36.97
CA GLY A 353 27.36 23.26 -37.47
C GLY A 353 26.24 23.49 -38.51
N GLN A 354 25.32 24.46 -38.51
CA GLN A 354 25.04 25.80 -37.93
C GLN A 354 23.48 25.93 -37.91
N ASP A 355 22.78 26.79 -37.16
CA ASP A 355 22.70 28.24 -37.37
C ASP A 355 21.87 28.93 -36.25
N THR A 356 21.93 30.26 -36.26
CA THR A 356 21.80 31.23 -35.18
C THR A 356 20.41 31.89 -35.04
N THR A 357 20.02 32.35 -33.84
CA THR A 357 19.67 33.78 -33.54
C THR A 357 19.14 34.05 -32.10
N SER A 358 19.89 34.93 -31.40
CA SER A 358 19.50 36.06 -30.53
C SER A 358 18.81 35.91 -29.15
N CYS A 359 19.46 36.52 -28.14
CA CYS A 359 19.16 36.67 -26.72
C CYS A 359 18.07 37.71 -26.36
N LYS A 360 17.52 37.62 -25.12
CA LYS A 360 17.52 38.71 -24.10
C LYS A 360 17.08 38.23 -22.70
N MET A 361 17.78 38.71 -21.66
CA MET A 361 17.47 38.57 -20.23
C MET A 361 16.41 39.58 -19.76
N GLY A 362 15.68 39.25 -18.69
CA GLY A 362 14.91 40.19 -17.86
C GLY A 362 14.33 39.52 -16.62
N HIS A 363 14.83 39.90 -15.44
CA HIS A 363 14.28 39.55 -14.11
C HIS A 363 12.91 40.20 -13.87
N SER A 364 12.01 39.50 -13.16
CA SER A 364 11.02 40.10 -12.24
C SER A 364 10.39 39.00 -11.40
N GLU A 365 10.58 39.06 -10.09
CA GLU A 365 9.74 38.37 -9.11
C GLU A 365 8.32 38.97 -9.08
N ASP A 366 7.42 38.16 -8.54
CA ASP A 366 6.18 38.47 -7.85
C ASP A 366 4.82 38.55 -8.58
N ARG A 367 3.91 37.75 -7.97
CA ARG A 367 2.44 37.74 -8.00
C ARG A 367 1.76 37.14 -9.22
N LEU A 368 1.19 35.94 -9.03
CA LEU A 368 -0.19 35.62 -9.42
C LEU A 368 -0.62 34.24 -8.87
N SER A 369 -1.03 34.23 -7.61
CA SER A 369 -2.16 33.39 -7.20
C SER A 369 -3.39 33.92 -7.95
N LEU A 370 -3.81 33.20 -8.99
CA LEU A 370 -5.17 33.18 -9.59
C LEU A 370 -5.07 32.66 -11.04
N ILE A 371 -4.76 31.37 -11.22
CA ILE A 371 -5.19 30.68 -12.44
C ILE A 371 -5.67 29.28 -12.04
N ARG A 372 -6.98 29.14 -11.87
CA ARG A 372 -7.64 27.83 -11.81
C ARG A 372 -7.70 27.31 -13.25
N TRP A 373 -6.75 26.48 -13.64
CA TRP A 373 -6.75 25.84 -14.96
C TRP A 373 -7.87 24.80 -15.00
N ASP A 374 -8.56 24.68 -16.14
CA ASP A 374 -9.42 23.53 -16.40
C ASP A 374 -8.51 22.35 -16.72
N TRP A 375 -8.25 21.55 -15.71
CA TRP A 375 -7.23 20.50 -15.73
C TRP A 375 -7.60 19.28 -16.58
N SER A 376 -8.82 19.24 -17.13
CA SER A 376 -9.25 18.24 -18.11
C SER A 376 -8.43 18.28 -19.42
N LEU A 377 -7.65 19.34 -19.64
CA LEU A 377 -6.85 19.57 -20.84
C LEU A 377 -5.41 19.02 -20.77
N ILE A 378 -4.94 18.57 -19.60
CA ILE A 378 -3.58 18.03 -19.42
C ILE A 378 -3.62 16.50 -19.52
N PRO A 379 -2.90 15.87 -20.47
CA PRO A 379 -2.86 14.41 -20.59
C PRO A 379 -2.39 13.73 -19.30
N ALA A 380 -3.00 12.58 -18.95
CA ALA A 380 -2.77 11.87 -17.69
C ALA A 380 -1.29 11.54 -17.42
N LYS A 381 -0.50 11.28 -18.47
CA LYS A 381 0.97 11.06 -18.36
C LYS A 381 1.75 12.23 -17.75
N TYR A 382 1.23 13.46 -17.81
CA TYR A 382 1.85 14.63 -17.19
C TYR A 382 1.32 14.91 -15.77
N ARG A 383 0.33 14.15 -15.31
CA ARG A 383 -0.31 14.25 -13.98
C ARG A 383 0.12 13.13 -13.03
N LEU A 384 1.05 12.26 -13.44
CA LEU A 384 1.64 11.20 -12.61
C LEU A 384 2.13 11.72 -11.25
N TRP A 385 2.73 12.91 -11.25
CA TRP A 385 3.24 13.56 -10.04
C TRP A 385 2.16 13.82 -8.98
N GLU A 386 0.94 14.20 -9.39
CA GLU A 386 -0.18 14.46 -8.46
C GLU A 386 -0.61 13.18 -7.74
N LEU A 387 -0.68 12.06 -8.47
CA LEU A 387 -0.98 10.74 -7.91
C LEU A 387 0.09 10.26 -6.90
N PHE A 388 1.35 10.64 -7.09
CA PHE A 388 2.43 10.32 -6.14
C PHE A 388 2.37 11.13 -4.85
N TYR A 389 1.95 12.40 -4.93
CA TYR A 389 1.74 13.21 -3.74
C TYR A 389 0.61 12.62 -2.90
N ALA A 390 -0.53 12.33 -3.53
CA ALA A 390 -1.67 11.74 -2.84
C ALA A 390 -1.34 10.38 -2.20
N HIS A 391 -0.51 9.56 -2.85
CA HIS A 391 -0.08 8.27 -2.28
C HIS A 391 0.75 8.41 -1.00
N ARG A 392 1.41 9.55 -0.79
CA ARG A 392 2.22 9.81 0.41
C ARG A 392 1.44 10.55 1.50
N ASP A 393 0.33 11.17 1.14
CA ASP A 393 -0.40 12.08 2.02
C ASP A 393 -1.52 11.34 2.76
N TYR A 394 -1.34 11.10 4.07
CA TYR A 394 -2.40 10.52 4.92
C TYR A 394 -2.76 11.47 6.07
N PHE A 395 -2.04 11.35 7.17
CA PHE A 395 -2.09 12.30 8.28
C PHE A 395 -0.93 13.30 8.19
N TRP A 396 0.18 12.80 7.66
CA TRP A 396 1.42 13.45 7.32
C TRP A 396 1.90 12.83 6.01
N ARG A 397 2.79 13.52 5.32
CA ARG A 397 3.44 13.05 4.11
C ARG A 397 4.53 12.05 4.46
N ILE A 398 4.20 10.79 4.25
CA ILE A 398 5.05 9.64 4.53
C ILE A 398 6.07 9.50 3.40
N GLY A 399 7.29 9.04 3.69
CA GLY A 399 8.19 8.54 2.65
C GLY A 399 9.51 9.29 2.51
N LEU A 400 9.81 10.21 3.43
CA LEU A 400 11.06 10.98 3.40
C LEU A 400 11.71 10.98 4.78
N CYS A 401 12.96 10.50 4.83
CA CYS A 401 13.78 10.64 6.02
C CYS A 401 14.43 12.04 6.05
N VAL A 402 13.73 13.02 6.63
CA VAL A 402 14.20 14.41 6.77
C VAL A 402 14.02 14.92 8.21
N PRO A 403 14.83 15.89 8.67
CA PRO A 403 14.73 16.43 10.03
C PRO A 403 13.31 16.86 10.44
N GLY A 404 12.73 16.20 11.44
CA GLY A 404 11.38 16.51 11.94
C GLY A 404 10.23 16.00 11.08
N GLY A 405 10.50 15.19 10.06
CA GLY A 405 9.50 14.78 9.05
C GLY A 405 9.32 15.83 7.95
N ASP A 406 8.52 15.52 6.93
CA ASP A 406 8.26 16.45 5.84
C ASP A 406 7.54 17.72 6.37
N PRO A 407 8.15 18.91 6.30
CA PRO A 407 7.57 20.13 6.86
C PRO A 407 6.38 20.65 6.05
N SER A 408 6.17 20.13 4.83
CA SER A 408 5.15 20.62 3.91
C SER A 408 3.75 20.04 4.17
N GLY A 409 3.61 19.19 5.19
CA GLY A 409 2.41 18.39 5.37
C GLY A 409 2.60 17.15 4.56
#